data_AF-A0A0J8BVK7-F1
#
_entry.id   AF-A0A0J8BVK7-F1
#
_cell.length_a   1.000
_cell.length_b   1.000
_cell.length_c   1.000
_cell.angle_alpha   90.00
_cell.angle_beta   90.00
_cell.angle_gamma   90.00
#
_symmetry.space_group_name_H-M   'P 1'
#
loop_
_entity.id
_entity.type
_entity.pdbx_description
1 polymer ?
#
loop_
_entity_poly.entity_id
_entity_poly.type
_entity_poly.pdbx_seq_one_letter_code
_entity_poly.pdbx_strand_id
1 'polypeptide(L)'
;MRGRGAWVWTRSVSFPQPVDQTRNRLRRGPRGGRPPSFDADAYKQRNTVERCINRLKQWRGLAMRTDKLAIAYQAALHLAAILIWARR
;
A
#
# COMPACT_ATOMS: atom_id res chain seq x y z
N MET A 1 -10.81 22.45 -15.50
CA MET A 1 -10.71 21.20 -16.30
C MET A 1 -9.37 20.54 -16.00
N ARG A 2 -9.32 19.47 -15.21
CA ARG A 2 -8.06 18.73 -14.95
C ARG A 2 -7.85 17.71 -16.07
N GLY A 3 -6.74 17.86 -16.79
CA GLY A 3 -6.40 17.07 -17.97
C GLY A 3 -6.35 15.58 -17.68
N ARG A 4 -6.71 14.79 -18.70
CA ARG A 4 -6.56 13.34 -18.74
C ARG A 4 -5.13 12.97 -18.33
N GLY A 5 -4.97 12.37 -17.16
CA GLY A 5 -3.67 12.02 -16.60
C GLY A 5 -3.01 10.92 -17.42
N ALA A 6 -2.10 11.30 -18.32
CA ALA A 6 -1.25 10.35 -19.03
C ALA A 6 -0.20 9.79 -18.06
N TRP A 7 0.02 8.48 -18.13
CA TRP A 7 0.99 7.76 -17.32
C TRP A 7 2.23 7.47 -18.15
N VAL A 8 3.41 7.66 -17.56
CA VAL A 8 4.69 7.40 -18.23
C VAL A 8 5.38 6.24 -17.54
N TRP A 9 5.80 5.25 -18.32
CA TRP A 9 6.70 4.19 -17.90
C TRP A 9 8.14 4.67 -18.09
N THR A 10 8.92 4.71 -17.02
CA THR A 10 10.34 5.07 -17.09
C THR A 10 11.18 3.89 -16.63
N ARG A 11 12.28 3.61 -17.31
CA ARG A 11 13.13 2.42 -17.08
C ARG A 11 13.72 2.32 -15.65
N SER A 12 13.66 3.41 -14.89
CA SER A 12 14.17 3.53 -13.51
C SER A 12 13.08 3.47 -12.42
N VAL A 13 11.79 3.36 -12.78
CA VAL A 13 10.66 3.38 -11.84
C VAL A 13 9.70 2.25 -12.18
N SER A 14 9.37 1.40 -11.20
CA SER A 14 8.53 0.22 -11.44
C SER A 14 7.02 0.45 -11.33
N PHE A 15 6.59 1.64 -10.97
CA PHE A 15 5.20 2.06 -11.08
C PHE A 15 5.07 3.18 -12.11
N PRO A 16 4.01 3.17 -12.92
CA PRO A 16 3.75 4.29 -13.82
C PRO A 16 3.60 5.56 -12.97
N GLN A 17 4.36 6.61 -13.32
CA GLN A 17 4.19 7.92 -12.70
C GLN A 17 3.25 8.79 -13.56
N PRO A 18 2.42 9.64 -12.94
CA PRO A 18 1.69 10.66 -13.68
C PRO A 18 2.68 11.56 -14.42
N VAL A 19 2.39 11.87 -15.68
CA VAL A 19 3.25 12.70 -16.54
C VAL A 19 3.59 14.04 -15.88
N ASP A 20 2.64 14.62 -15.14
CA ASP A 20 2.81 15.91 -14.46
C ASP A 20 3.87 15.83 -13.35
N GLN A 21 3.98 14.70 -12.65
CA GLN A 21 5.02 14.52 -11.63
C GLN A 21 6.40 14.43 -12.26
N THR A 22 6.54 13.66 -13.34
CA THR A 22 7.78 13.57 -14.10
C THR A 22 8.18 14.93 -14.67
N ARG A 23 7.22 15.66 -15.25
CA ARG A 23 7.44 16.99 -15.83
C ARG A 23 7.83 18.02 -14.77
N ASN A 24 7.14 18.04 -13.63
CA ASN A 24 7.46 18.94 -12.52
C ASN A 24 8.86 18.65 -11.93
N ARG A 25 9.24 17.37 -11.83
CA ARG A 25 10.59 16.97 -11.41
C ARG A 25 11.65 17.50 -12.38
N LEU A 26 11.47 17.28 -13.68
CA LEU A 26 12.37 17.79 -14.72
C LEU A 26 12.47 19.33 -14.68
N ARG A 27 11.34 20.02 -14.44
CA ARG A 27 11.28 21.48 -14.33
C ARG A 27 12.09 22.04 -13.15
N ARG A 28 12.24 21.27 -12.08
CA ARG A 28 13.03 21.64 -10.89
C ARG A 28 14.54 21.41 -11.06
N GLY A 29 14.96 20.75 -12.15
CA GLY A 29 16.38 20.50 -12.44
C GLY A 29 17.09 19.75 -11.30
N PRO A 30 18.27 20.20 -10.85
CA PRO A 30 19.00 19.55 -9.74
C PRO A 30 18.20 19.45 -8.44
N ARG A 31 17.27 20.38 -8.19
CA ARG A 31 16.37 20.37 -7.01
C ARG A 31 15.21 19.37 -7.15
N GLY A 32 15.05 18.75 -8.33
CA GLY A 32 14.02 17.76 -8.60
C GLY A 32 14.27 16.40 -7.94
N GLY A 33 15.51 16.11 -7.54
CA GLY A 33 15.87 14.86 -6.88
C GLY A 33 15.81 13.63 -7.80
N ARG A 34 16.25 12.49 -7.27
CA ARG A 34 16.31 11.22 -7.98
C ARG A 34 14.89 10.66 -8.19
N PRO A 35 14.59 10.01 -9.34
CA PRO A 35 13.37 9.24 -9.49
C PRO A 35 13.23 8.19 -8.36
N PRO A 36 12.00 7.89 -7.90
CA PRO A 36 11.79 6.85 -6.89
C PRO A 36 12.33 5.51 -7.42
N SER A 37 13.32 4.94 -6.74
CA SER A 37 13.81 3.61 -7.07
C SER A 37 12.85 2.55 -6.53
N PHE A 38 12.57 1.54 -7.34
CA PHE A 38 11.81 0.39 -6.89
C PHE A 38 12.74 -0.68 -6.34
N ASP A 39 12.46 -1.10 -5.11
CA ASP A 39 13.04 -2.29 -4.54
C ASP A 39 12.08 -3.47 -4.78
N ALA A 40 12.49 -4.36 -5.70
CA ALA A 40 11.70 -5.52 -6.06
C ALA A 40 11.57 -6.52 -4.92
N ASP A 41 12.59 -6.63 -4.05
CA ASP A 41 12.58 -7.59 -2.95
C ASP A 41 11.73 -7.10 -1.79
N ALA A 42 11.78 -5.81 -1.47
CA ALA A 42 10.80 -5.19 -0.57
C ALA A 42 9.37 -5.29 -1.13
N TYR A 43 9.19 -5.12 -2.43
CA TYR A 43 7.87 -5.18 -3.05
C TYR A 43 7.27 -6.60 -3.07
N LYS A 44 8.09 -7.67 -3.14
CA LYS A 44 7.61 -9.07 -3.02
C LYS A 44 6.90 -9.33 -1.69
N GLN A 45 7.38 -8.73 -0.60
CA GLN A 45 6.80 -8.91 0.74
C GLN A 45 5.41 -8.26 0.88
N ARG A 46 5.08 -7.31 0.00
CA ARG A 46 3.77 -6.64 -0.03
C ARG A 46 2.61 -7.63 -0.18
N ASN A 47 2.73 -8.62 -1.07
CA ASN A 47 1.67 -9.63 -1.30
C ASN A 47 1.39 -10.46 -0.05
N THR A 48 2.40 -10.73 0.77
CA THR A 48 2.22 -11.44 2.05
C THR A 48 1.40 -10.61 3.03
N VAL A 49 1.72 -9.31 3.15
CA VAL A 49 0.98 -8.38 4.01
C VAL A 49 -0.45 -8.18 3.51
N GLU A 50 -0.64 -7.98 2.21
CA GLU A 50 -1.97 -7.80 1.60
C GLU A 50 -2.86 -9.03 1.80
N ARG A 51 -2.33 -10.24 1.63
CA ARG A 51 -3.08 -11.47 1.91
C ARG A 51 -3.45 -11.60 3.38
N CYS A 52 -2.56 -11.21 4.29
CA CYS A 52 -2.87 -11.20 5.73
C CYS A 52 -4.00 -10.23 6.06
N ILE A 53 -3.93 -8.99 5.56
CA ILE A 53 -4.97 -7.98 5.76
C ILE A 53 -6.29 -8.43 5.13
N ASN A 54 -6.26 -9.07 3.95
CA ASN A 54 -7.46 -9.56 3.31
C ASN A 54 -8.14 -10.66 4.14
N ARG A 55 -7.36 -11.56 4.76
CA ARG A 55 -7.89 -12.57 5.69
C ARG A 55 -8.50 -11.94 6.93
N LEU A 56 -7.88 -10.91 7.50
CA LEU A 56 -8.45 -10.16 8.63
C LEU A 56 -9.77 -9.48 8.24
N LYS A 57 -9.86 -8.93 7.04
CA LYS A 57 -11.09 -8.31 6.51
C LYS A 57 -12.23 -9.29 6.21
N GLN A 58 -11.99 -10.61 6.18
CA GLN A 58 -13.08 -11.59 6.10
C GLN A 58 -13.97 -11.55 7.36
N TRP A 59 -13.43 -11.06 8.47
CA TRP A 59 -14.15 -10.96 9.73
C TRP A 59 -14.94 -9.65 9.74
N ARG A 60 -16.25 -9.74 9.58
CA ARG A 60 -17.14 -8.57 9.44
C ARG A 60 -17.00 -7.56 10.59
N GLY A 61 -16.79 -8.03 11.82
CA GLY A 61 -16.54 -7.17 12.99
C GLY A 61 -15.26 -6.34 12.85
N LEU A 62 -14.15 -6.96 12.45
CA LEU A 62 -12.88 -6.27 12.22
C LEU A 62 -12.93 -5.35 11.01
N ALA A 63 -13.61 -5.78 9.93
CA ALA A 63 -13.72 -5.00 8.69
C ALA A 63 -14.53 -3.72 8.88
N MET A 64 -15.62 -3.78 9.64
CA MET A 64 -16.47 -2.61 9.88
C MET A 64 -16.00 -1.75 11.05
N ARG A 65 -15.07 -2.25 11.89
CA ARG A 65 -14.55 -1.57 13.09
C ARG A 65 -15.68 -0.98 13.94
N THR A 66 -16.64 -1.83 14.29
CA THR A 66 -17.83 -1.43 15.06
C THR A 66 -17.64 -1.47 16.57
N ASP A 67 -16.49 -1.95 17.04
CA ASP A 67 -16.18 -2.05 18.46
C ASP A 67 -16.06 -0.66 19.09
N LYS A 68 -16.88 -0.39 20.12
CA LYS A 68 -16.86 0.88 20.85
C LYS A 68 -15.58 1.07 21.69
N LEU A 69 -14.95 -0.03 22.10
CA LEU A 69 -13.77 -0.01 22.95
C LEU A 69 -12.53 -0.45 22.16
N ALA A 70 -11.47 0.35 22.23
CA ALA A 70 -10.19 0.05 21.56
C ALA A 70 -9.60 -1.30 22.02
N ILE A 71 -9.75 -1.63 23.30
CA ILE A 71 -9.28 -2.90 23.88
C ILE A 71 -10.00 -4.10 23.25
N ALA A 72 -11.33 -4.01 23.07
CA ALA A 72 -12.12 -5.09 22.46
C ALA A 72 -11.70 -5.31 20.99
N TYR A 73 -11.52 -4.23 20.23
CA TYR A 73 -11.01 -4.29 18.86
C TYR A 73 -9.61 -4.93 18.81
N GLN A 74 -8.71 -4.54 19.72
CA GLN A 74 -7.35 -5.08 19.77
C GLN A 74 -7.33 -6.57 20.16
N ALA A 75 -8.16 -6.98 21.12
CA ALA A 75 -8.33 -8.38 21.49
C ALA A 75 -8.84 -9.22 20.31
N ALA A 76 -9.84 -8.72 19.56
CA ALA A 76 -10.34 -9.37 18.36
C ALA A 76 -9.27 -9.48 17.27
N LEU A 77 -8.44 -8.46 17.10
CA LEU A 77 -7.31 -8.49 16.15
C LEU A 77 -6.29 -9.56 16.53
N HIS A 78 -5.91 -9.65 17.80
CA HIS A 78 -5.00 -10.68 18.30
C HIS A 78 -5.58 -12.08 18.14
N LEU A 79 -6.86 -12.28 18.48
CA LEU A 79 -7.54 -13.56 18.29
C LEU A 79 -7.55 -13.98 16.82
N ALA A 80 -7.91 -13.07 15.91
CA ALA A 80 -7.89 -13.34 14.48
C ALA A 80 -6.47 -13.65 13.96
N ALA A 81 -5.45 -12.95 14.46
CA ALA A 81 -4.05 -13.23 14.12
C ALA A 81 -3.62 -14.63 14.58
N ILE A 82 -3.96 -15.03 15.82
CA ILE A 82 -3.69 -16.37 16.36
C ILE A 82 -4.38 -17.44 15.52
N LEU A 83 -5.64 -17.25 15.14
CA LEU A 83 -6.39 -18.21 14.34
C LEU A 83 -5.85 -18.34 12.91
N ILE A 84 -5.40 -17.24 12.30
CA ILE A 84 -4.72 -17.28 11.00
C ILE A 84 -3.38 -18.02 11.11
N TRP A 85 -2.66 -17.84 12.22
CA TRP A 85 -1.41 -18.54 12.48
C TRP A 85 -1.63 -20.03 12.73
N ALA A 86 -2.61 -20.41 13.55
CA ALA A 86 -2.92 -21.81 13.86
C ALA A 86 -3.47 -22.61 12.67
N ARG A 87 -4.05 -21.92 11.67
CA ARG A 87 -4.54 -22.53 10.43
C ARG A 87 -3.46 -22.62 9.34
N ARG A 88 -2.29 -22.01 9.56
CA ARG A 88 -1.16 -22.07 8.63
C ARG A 88 -0.44 -23.40 8.78
#